data_AF-A0A140E437-F1
#
_entry.id   AF-A0A140E437-F1
#
_cell.length_a   1.000
_cell.length_b   1.000
_cell.length_c   1.000
_cell.angle_alpha   90.00
_cell.angle_beta   90.00
_cell.angle_gamma   90.00
#
_symmetry.space_group_name_H-M   'P 1'
#
loop_
_entity.id
_entity.type
_entity.pdbx_description
1 polymer ?
#
loop_
_entity_poly.entity_id
_entity_poly.type
_entity_poly.pdbx_seq_one_letter_code
_entity_poly.pdbx_strand_id
1 'polypeptide(L)'
;MTTNYLRPALILAAGLLAPGANAAVYNFVQTGFDDGATISGSFTVNDTDNSGQINVGSASFGMNYNEISALSLSFSGNSIVAAFTHNLADLSAMVYNVGSPYLDDEISGAQQELIATNYFGSTGFDYYSGMGFGGFGGAVFDKAGNATSYSYNLVSVTPAAVPVPGAVWLFGSVLAGFVGVKRRKA
;
A
#
# COMPACT_ATOMS: atom_id res chain seq x y z
N MET A 1 13.27 -43.66 -32.96
CA MET A 1 11.95 -43.26 -32.43
C MET A 1 12.12 -42.69 -31.02
N THR A 2 12.48 -41.42 -30.85
CA THR A 2 12.59 -40.80 -29.50
C THR A 2 12.59 -39.27 -29.60
N THR A 3 11.45 -38.67 -29.95
CA THR A 3 11.26 -37.22 -29.86
C THR A 3 9.78 -36.94 -29.64
N ASN A 4 9.33 -36.89 -28.38
CA ASN A 4 8.01 -36.32 -28.03
C ASN A 4 7.85 -35.89 -26.54
N TYR A 5 8.81 -36.12 -25.65
CA TYR A 5 8.68 -35.75 -24.22
C TYR A 5 9.14 -34.32 -23.85
N LEU A 6 9.69 -33.56 -24.80
CA LEU A 6 10.24 -32.21 -24.52
C LEU A 6 9.15 -31.13 -24.33
N ARG A 7 7.95 -31.33 -24.88
CA ARG A 7 6.85 -30.35 -24.79
C ARG A 7 6.17 -30.27 -23.42
N PRO A 8 5.86 -31.37 -22.70
CA PRO A 8 5.24 -31.27 -21.37
C PRO A 8 6.20 -30.73 -20.29
N ALA A 9 7.51 -30.99 -20.39
CA ALA A 9 8.50 -30.51 -19.43
C ALA A 9 8.67 -28.98 -19.46
N LEU A 10 8.51 -28.35 -20.64
CA LEU A 10 8.63 -26.90 -20.80
C LEU A 10 7.42 -26.15 -20.22
N ILE A 11 6.22 -26.74 -20.29
CA ILE A 11 4.97 -26.15 -19.78
C ILE A 11 4.93 -26.22 -18.23
N LEU A 12 5.43 -27.32 -17.64
CA LEU A 12 5.51 -27.44 -16.18
C LEU A 12 6.53 -26.46 -15.56
N ALA A 13 7.63 -26.19 -16.27
CA ALA A 13 8.64 -25.20 -15.84
C ALA A 13 8.10 -23.77 -15.89
N ALA A 14 7.26 -23.41 -16.87
CA ALA A 14 6.67 -22.07 -16.97
C ALA A 14 5.67 -21.77 -15.84
N GLY A 15 4.91 -22.77 -15.37
CA GLY A 15 3.96 -22.61 -14.26
C GLY A 15 4.61 -22.44 -12.87
N LEU A 16 5.81 -22.98 -12.68
CA LEU A 16 6.60 -22.83 -11.44
C LEU A 16 7.41 -21.52 -11.38
N LEU A 17 7.46 -20.77 -12.48
CA LEU A 17 8.25 -19.55 -12.63
C LEU A 17 7.39 -18.28 -12.57
N ALA A 18 6.06 -18.39 -12.50
CA ALA A 18 5.23 -17.25 -12.22
C ALA A 18 5.53 -16.80 -10.78
N PRO A 19 6.10 -15.60 -10.54
CA PRO A 19 6.12 -15.06 -9.20
C PRO A 19 4.67 -15.06 -8.73
N GLY A 20 4.39 -15.66 -7.57
CA GLY A 20 3.11 -15.45 -6.93
C GLY A 20 2.87 -13.94 -6.87
N ALA A 21 1.67 -13.48 -7.22
CA ALA A 21 1.28 -12.10 -7.00
C ALA A 21 1.43 -11.83 -5.50
N ASN A 22 2.58 -11.25 -5.11
CA ASN A 22 2.81 -10.88 -3.74
C ASN A 22 2.06 -9.58 -3.52
N ALA A 23 1.23 -9.54 -2.49
CA ALA A 23 0.58 -8.31 -2.10
C ALA A 23 1.66 -7.25 -1.87
N ALA A 24 1.54 -6.11 -2.54
CA ALA A 24 2.51 -5.04 -2.44
C ALA A 24 2.29 -4.29 -1.12
N VAL A 25 3.35 -4.02 -0.39
CA VAL A 25 3.30 -3.27 0.86
C VAL A 25 3.86 -1.88 0.59
N TYR A 26 3.19 -0.86 1.10
CA TYR A 26 3.60 0.53 0.99
C TYR A 26 3.68 1.13 2.39
N ASN A 27 4.73 1.92 2.64
CA ASN A 27 4.85 2.74 3.83
C ASN A 27 4.44 4.17 3.49
N PHE A 28 3.85 4.87 4.45
CA PHE A 28 3.51 6.28 4.29
C PHE A 28 3.88 7.10 5.51
N VAL A 29 4.13 8.39 5.26
CA VAL A 29 4.40 9.40 6.28
C VAL A 29 3.76 10.73 5.89
N GLN A 30 3.17 11.41 6.86
CA GLN A 30 2.77 12.80 6.75
C GLN A 30 3.35 13.58 7.93
N THR A 31 3.94 14.73 7.64
CA THR A 31 4.57 15.63 8.63
C THR A 31 3.80 16.95 8.68
N GLY A 32 4.26 17.92 9.47
CA GLY A 32 3.72 19.28 9.43
C GLY A 32 2.46 19.51 10.28
N PHE A 33 2.16 18.58 11.20
CA PHE A 33 1.19 18.83 12.26
C PHE A 33 1.80 19.70 13.36
N ASP A 34 0.94 20.23 14.24
CA ASP A 34 1.36 21.00 15.41
C ASP A 34 2.37 20.22 16.27
N ASP A 35 3.30 20.95 16.89
CA ASP A 35 4.44 20.44 17.67
C ASP A 35 5.35 19.45 16.92
N GLY A 36 5.32 19.46 15.59
CA GLY A 36 6.13 18.56 14.76
C GLY A 36 5.61 17.13 14.74
N ALA A 37 4.35 16.91 15.12
CA ALA A 37 3.73 15.60 15.07
C ALA A 37 3.64 15.04 13.64
N THR A 38 3.51 13.72 13.58
CA THR A 38 3.51 12.98 12.31
C THR A 38 2.45 11.89 12.31
N ILE A 39 1.90 11.64 11.13
CA ILE A 39 1.22 10.39 10.80
C ILE A 39 2.23 9.48 10.09
N SER A 40 2.26 8.21 10.47
CA SER A 40 3.07 7.19 9.78
C SER A 40 2.34 5.86 9.76
N GLY A 41 2.67 5.01 8.80
CA GLY A 41 2.01 3.72 8.71
C GLY A 41 2.40 2.92 7.49
N SER A 42 1.65 1.85 7.27
CA SER A 42 1.78 0.99 6.10
C SER A 42 0.45 0.40 5.67
N PHE A 43 0.30 0.09 4.39
CA PHE A 43 -0.84 -0.64 3.86
C PHE A 43 -0.40 -1.73 2.87
N THR A 44 -1.17 -2.81 2.82
CA THR A 44 -0.92 -3.95 1.92
C THR A 44 -2.01 -4.01 0.88
N VAL A 45 -1.64 -3.96 -0.39
CA VAL A 45 -2.57 -3.92 -1.52
C VAL A 45 -2.52 -5.16 -2.38
N ASN A 46 -3.66 -5.46 -2.98
CA ASN A 46 -3.83 -6.42 -4.06
C ASN A 46 -4.72 -5.77 -5.13
N ASP A 47 -4.09 -5.21 -6.17
CA ASP A 47 -4.76 -4.63 -7.34
C ASP A 47 -5.33 -5.77 -8.19
N THR A 48 -6.54 -6.22 -7.83
CA THR A 48 -7.13 -7.45 -8.40
C THR A 48 -7.69 -7.25 -9.81
N ASP A 49 -8.06 -6.02 -10.15
CA ASP A 49 -8.57 -5.66 -11.46
C ASP A 49 -7.51 -5.05 -12.39
N ASN A 50 -6.30 -4.82 -11.86
CA ASN A 50 -5.14 -4.32 -12.56
C ASN A 50 -5.40 -2.93 -13.19
N SER A 51 -6.19 -2.11 -12.49
CA SER A 51 -6.54 -0.75 -12.88
C SER A 51 -5.42 0.26 -12.65
N GLY A 52 -4.41 -0.09 -11.83
CA GLY A 52 -3.35 0.82 -11.41
C GLY A 52 -3.80 1.81 -10.34
N GLN A 53 -5.02 1.67 -9.82
CA GLN A 53 -5.55 2.46 -8.73
C GLN A 53 -6.07 1.52 -7.64
N ILE A 54 -5.62 1.75 -6.41
CA ILE A 54 -6.09 1.04 -5.23
C ILE A 54 -7.23 1.85 -4.65
N ASN A 55 -8.40 1.25 -4.57
CA ASN A 55 -9.57 1.87 -3.98
C ASN A 55 -10.09 1.01 -2.83
N VAL A 56 -10.34 1.66 -1.70
CA VAL A 56 -11.09 1.08 -0.58
C VAL A 56 -12.02 2.13 -0.03
N GLY A 57 -13.26 1.73 0.24
CA GLY A 57 -14.13 2.61 0.99
C GLY A 57 -15.43 1.95 1.38
N SER A 58 -16.09 2.57 2.34
CA SER A 58 -17.48 2.29 2.64
C SER A 58 -18.36 2.54 1.41
N ALA A 59 -19.42 1.75 1.25
CA ALA A 59 -20.49 2.04 0.30
C ALA A 59 -21.07 3.45 0.46
N SER A 60 -20.94 4.04 1.65
CA SER A 60 -21.28 5.44 1.95
C SER A 60 -20.50 6.46 1.10
N PHE A 61 -19.32 6.09 0.59
CA PHE A 61 -18.52 6.88 -0.35
C PHE A 61 -18.69 6.43 -1.81
N GLY A 62 -19.62 5.51 -2.10
CA GLY A 62 -19.78 4.95 -3.45
C GLY A 62 -18.65 4.01 -3.88
N MET A 63 -17.69 3.72 -2.99
CA MET A 63 -16.61 2.77 -3.21
C MET A 63 -17.03 1.38 -2.73
N ASN A 64 -16.75 0.34 -3.52
CA ASN A 64 -17.08 -1.06 -3.19
C ASN A 64 -15.92 -2.02 -3.48
N TYR A 65 -14.69 -1.49 -3.45
CA TYR A 65 -13.48 -2.26 -3.71
C TYR A 65 -12.81 -2.57 -2.37
N ASN A 66 -12.27 -3.79 -2.24
CA ASN A 66 -11.54 -4.22 -1.04
C ASN A 66 -10.14 -4.69 -1.46
N GLU A 67 -9.35 -3.72 -1.94
CA GLU A 67 -8.01 -3.97 -2.45
C GLU A 67 -6.93 -3.82 -1.38
N ILE A 68 -7.30 -3.34 -0.18
CA ILE A 68 -6.40 -3.25 0.97
C ILE A 68 -6.70 -4.41 1.93
N SER A 69 -5.68 -5.22 2.17
CA SER A 69 -5.76 -6.40 3.04
C SER A 69 -5.18 -6.17 4.44
N ALA A 70 -4.41 -5.10 4.62
CA ALA A 70 -3.90 -4.68 5.92
C ALA A 70 -3.63 -3.17 5.92
N LEU A 71 -3.86 -2.54 7.06
CA LEU A 71 -3.50 -1.15 7.35
C LEU A 71 -2.93 -1.08 8.77
N SER A 72 -1.87 -0.28 8.92
CA SER A 72 -1.39 0.22 10.20
C SER A 72 -1.18 1.72 10.04
N LEU A 73 -1.71 2.50 10.97
CA LEU A 73 -1.55 3.95 11.04
C LEU A 73 -1.26 4.36 12.48
N SER A 74 -0.36 5.31 12.66
CA SER A 74 0.02 5.87 13.95
C SER A 74 0.15 7.38 13.84
N PHE A 75 -0.52 8.10 14.74
CA PHE A 75 -0.27 9.51 15.01
C PHE A 75 0.61 9.66 16.23
N SER A 76 1.70 10.43 16.13
CA SER A 76 2.65 10.60 17.24
C SER A 76 2.09 11.38 18.43
N GLY A 77 0.97 12.09 18.26
CA GLY A 77 0.42 13.00 19.25
C GLY A 77 1.11 14.37 19.27
N ASN A 78 0.40 15.38 19.76
CA ASN A 78 0.89 16.72 20.07
C ASN A 78 0.12 17.32 21.27
N SER A 79 0.29 18.61 21.54
CA SER A 79 -0.40 19.31 22.63
C SER A 79 -1.93 19.43 22.44
N ILE A 80 -2.44 19.18 21.23
CA ILE A 80 -3.85 19.36 20.87
C ILE A 80 -4.58 18.01 20.84
N VAL A 81 -3.97 17.01 20.20
CA VAL A 81 -4.54 15.67 20.00
C VAL A 81 -3.54 14.63 20.52
N ALA A 82 -4.02 13.72 21.37
CA ALA A 82 -3.20 12.64 21.90
C ALA A 82 -2.73 11.66 20.81
N ALA A 83 -1.66 10.91 21.08
CA ALA A 83 -1.19 9.85 20.18
C ALA A 83 -2.25 8.74 20.05
N PHE A 84 -2.39 8.18 18.85
CA PHE A 84 -3.31 7.07 18.60
C PHE A 84 -2.83 6.18 17.46
N THR A 85 -3.43 5.01 17.35
CA THR A 85 -3.19 4.07 16.25
C THR A 85 -4.49 3.57 15.67
N HIS A 86 -4.54 3.43 14.36
CA HIS A 86 -5.64 2.81 13.62
C HIS A 86 -5.15 1.62 12.82
N ASN A 87 -6.07 0.70 12.53
CA ASN A 87 -5.84 -0.48 11.71
C ASN A 87 -6.92 -0.61 10.62
N LEU A 88 -6.94 -1.74 9.91
CA LEU A 88 -7.89 -1.97 8.81
C LEU A 88 -9.36 -1.84 9.25
N ALA A 89 -9.71 -2.17 10.50
CA ALA A 89 -11.07 -2.02 11.01
C ALA A 89 -11.52 -0.56 11.13
N ASP A 90 -10.57 0.37 11.23
CA ASP A 90 -10.85 1.81 11.30
C ASP A 90 -10.87 2.46 9.91
N LEU A 91 -10.40 1.76 8.86
CA LEU A 91 -10.32 2.32 7.51
C LEU A 91 -11.71 2.59 6.95
N SER A 92 -12.02 3.86 6.69
CA SER A 92 -13.30 4.30 6.13
C SER A 92 -13.22 4.53 4.63
N ALA A 93 -12.09 5.06 4.15
CA ALA A 93 -11.79 5.29 2.75
C ALA A 93 -10.28 5.37 2.51
N MET A 94 -9.82 4.95 1.35
CA MET A 94 -8.48 5.17 0.84
C MET A 94 -8.46 5.04 -0.68
N VAL A 95 -7.74 5.95 -1.31
CA VAL A 95 -7.40 5.91 -2.74
C VAL A 95 -5.89 5.98 -2.86
N TYR A 96 -5.31 5.25 -3.82
CA TYR A 96 -3.89 5.36 -4.12
C TYR A 96 -3.58 4.91 -5.55
N ASN A 97 -2.97 5.79 -6.34
CA ASN A 97 -2.45 5.42 -7.65
C ASN A 97 -1.13 4.67 -7.49
N VAL A 98 -1.08 3.42 -7.98
CA VAL A 98 0.07 2.53 -7.84
C VAL A 98 1.32 3.19 -8.45
N GLY A 99 2.36 3.35 -7.63
CA GLY A 99 3.63 3.97 -8.03
C GLY A 99 3.69 5.49 -7.84
N SER A 100 2.60 6.12 -7.38
CA SER A 100 2.62 7.53 -6.98
C SER A 100 3.50 7.73 -5.73
N PRO A 101 4.32 8.80 -5.66
CA PRO A 101 5.06 9.13 -4.44
C PRO A 101 4.19 9.77 -3.35
N TYR A 102 2.92 10.03 -3.65
CA TYR A 102 1.96 10.64 -2.74
C TYR A 102 0.64 9.88 -2.75
N LEU A 103 -0.06 9.95 -1.62
CA LEU A 103 -1.50 9.77 -1.64
C LEU A 103 -2.06 11.09 -2.20
N ASP A 104 -2.22 11.12 -3.52
CA ASP A 104 -2.83 12.21 -4.29
C ASP A 104 -3.70 11.62 -5.41
N ASP A 105 -4.87 12.22 -5.59
CA ASP A 105 -5.96 11.76 -6.42
C ASP A 105 -6.37 12.92 -7.33
N GLU A 106 -6.30 12.64 -8.61
CA GLU A 106 -7.22 13.22 -9.56
C GLU A 106 -8.08 12.05 -10.10
N ILE A 107 -9.20 11.73 -9.43
CA ILE A 107 -10.28 10.97 -10.04
C ILE A 107 -11.16 11.97 -10.79
N SER A 108 -11.09 11.93 -12.12
CA SER A 108 -12.02 12.66 -13.00
C SER A 108 -12.11 14.18 -12.74
N GLY A 109 -11.03 14.81 -12.28
CA GLY A 109 -10.97 16.26 -12.05
C GLY A 109 -11.63 16.74 -10.75
N ALA A 110 -12.00 15.86 -9.83
CA ALA A 110 -12.44 16.21 -8.48
C ALA A 110 -11.42 15.70 -7.46
N GLN A 111 -10.82 16.61 -6.70
CA GLN A 111 -9.87 16.30 -5.62
C GLN A 111 -10.60 15.49 -4.53
N GLN A 112 -10.40 14.17 -4.46
CA GLN A 112 -11.03 13.37 -3.42
C GLN A 112 -10.00 12.55 -2.64
N GLU A 113 -9.69 13.06 -1.45
CA GLU A 113 -9.57 12.32 -0.18
C GLU A 113 -8.89 10.94 -0.23
N LEU A 114 -7.66 10.81 0.29
CA LEU A 114 -6.88 9.59 0.03
C LEU A 114 -6.62 8.67 1.22
N ILE A 115 -6.86 9.10 2.45
CA ILE A 115 -7.09 8.19 3.59
C ILE A 115 -8.10 8.86 4.49
N ALA A 116 -9.13 8.14 4.90
CA ALA A 116 -9.99 8.48 6.01
C ALA A 116 -10.10 7.27 6.95
N THR A 117 -9.82 7.49 8.23
CA THR A 117 -9.96 6.47 9.28
C THR A 117 -10.90 6.98 10.36
N ASN A 118 -11.75 6.08 10.85
CA ASN A 118 -12.80 6.30 11.86
C ASN A 118 -13.82 7.41 11.51
N TYR A 119 -13.91 7.79 10.23
CA TYR A 119 -14.72 8.93 9.76
C TYR A 119 -16.21 8.82 10.12
N PHE A 120 -16.76 7.59 10.11
CA PHE A 120 -18.15 7.33 10.49
C PHE A 120 -18.33 6.89 11.95
N GLY A 121 -17.24 6.76 12.71
CA GLY A 121 -17.31 6.42 14.13
C GLY A 121 -17.84 7.58 14.95
N SER A 122 -18.42 7.28 16.12
CA SER A 122 -18.97 8.30 17.03
C SER A 122 -18.01 8.70 18.16
N THR A 123 -16.92 7.95 18.36
CA THR A 123 -15.93 8.18 19.42
C THR A 123 -14.50 7.98 18.89
N GLY A 124 -13.51 8.34 19.71
CA GLY A 124 -12.09 8.17 19.37
C GLY A 124 -11.54 9.29 18.51
N PHE A 125 -10.51 8.96 17.73
CA PHE A 125 -9.79 9.91 16.89
C PHE A 125 -10.15 9.70 15.42
N ASP A 126 -10.16 10.76 14.64
CA ASP A 126 -10.17 10.67 13.18
C ASP A 126 -8.81 11.04 12.62
N TYR A 127 -8.54 10.46 11.47
CA TYR A 127 -7.55 11.00 10.57
C TYR A 127 -8.12 11.00 9.16
N TYR A 128 -8.00 12.12 8.48
CA TYR A 128 -8.31 12.24 7.06
C TYR A 128 -7.24 13.06 6.34
N SER A 129 -6.96 12.71 5.09
CA SER A 129 -5.98 13.38 4.24
C SER A 129 -6.51 13.59 2.82
N GLY A 130 -5.96 14.60 2.15
CA GLY A 130 -6.35 15.00 0.80
C GLY A 130 -6.82 16.46 0.75
N MET A 131 -6.52 17.12 -0.38
CA MET A 131 -6.69 18.57 -0.56
C MET A 131 -8.16 19.05 -0.57
N GLY A 132 -9.13 18.12 -0.69
CA GLY A 132 -10.56 18.42 -0.75
C GLY A 132 -11.16 18.98 0.55
N PHE A 133 -10.52 18.77 1.71
CA PHE A 133 -11.03 19.22 3.02
C PHE A 133 -10.59 20.64 3.40
N GLY A 134 -10.86 21.62 2.54
CA GLY A 134 -10.57 23.03 2.86
C GLY A 134 -9.11 23.46 2.63
N GLY A 135 -8.36 22.73 1.79
CA GLY A 135 -7.03 23.12 1.34
C GLY A 135 -5.86 22.66 2.21
N PHE A 136 -6.10 21.77 3.17
CA PHE A 136 -5.05 21.14 3.99
C PHE A 136 -4.62 19.79 3.38
N GLY A 137 -3.39 19.36 3.68
CA GLY A 137 -2.89 18.04 3.31
C GLY A 137 -3.47 16.92 4.18
N GLY A 138 -3.83 17.22 5.43
CA GLY A 138 -4.54 16.30 6.33
C GLY A 138 -4.92 16.92 7.67
N ALA A 139 -5.74 16.20 8.42
CA ALA A 139 -6.20 16.61 9.74
C ALA A 139 -6.41 15.39 10.64
N VAL A 140 -6.15 15.59 11.93
CA VAL A 140 -6.51 14.66 13.00
C VAL A 140 -7.51 15.32 13.93
N PHE A 141 -8.55 14.61 14.34
CA PHE A 141 -9.62 15.13 15.19
C PHE A 141 -9.82 14.24 16.42
N ASP A 142 -9.78 14.81 17.61
CA ASP A 142 -10.26 14.17 18.83
C ASP A 142 -11.75 14.48 19.01
N LYS A 143 -12.61 13.48 18.79
CA LYS A 143 -14.06 13.65 18.93
C LYS A 143 -14.50 13.96 20.35
N ALA A 144 -13.79 13.44 21.36
CA ALA A 144 -14.13 13.65 22.76
C ALA A 144 -13.69 15.03 23.24
N GLY A 145 -12.50 15.47 22.83
CA GLY A 145 -11.95 16.78 23.13
C GLY A 145 -12.49 17.92 22.26
N ASN A 146 -13.15 17.60 21.14
CA ASN A 146 -13.52 18.54 20.08
C ASN A 146 -12.33 19.40 19.64
N ALA A 147 -11.20 18.74 19.39
CA ALA A 147 -9.92 19.37 19.10
C ALA A 147 -9.35 18.84 17.77
N THR A 148 -8.80 19.73 16.94
CA THR A 148 -8.28 19.38 15.62
C THR A 148 -6.85 19.88 15.45
N SER A 149 -5.99 19.04 14.91
CA SER A 149 -4.63 19.39 14.49
C SER A 149 -4.50 19.17 12.99
N TYR A 150 -3.99 20.16 12.27
CA TYR A 150 -3.94 20.18 10.81
C TYR A 150 -2.50 20.04 10.29
N SER A 151 -2.37 19.51 9.08
CA SER A 151 -1.13 19.54 8.30
C SER A 151 -1.42 20.04 6.88
N TYR A 152 -0.52 20.86 6.33
CA TYR A 152 -0.54 21.28 4.93
C TYR A 152 0.33 20.39 4.02
N ASN A 153 1.10 19.46 4.60
CA ASN A 153 1.97 18.60 3.82
C ASN A 153 1.16 17.40 3.29
N LEU A 154 1.48 16.96 2.08
CA LEU A 154 0.92 15.74 1.51
C LEU A 154 1.45 14.49 2.22
N VAL A 155 0.69 13.41 2.13
CA VAL A 155 1.14 12.09 2.58
C VAL A 155 2.10 11.53 1.55
N SER A 156 3.35 11.31 1.92
CA SER A 156 4.35 10.67 1.07
C SER A 156 4.26 9.15 1.21
N VAL A 157 4.39 8.44 0.08
CA VAL A 157 4.29 6.98 -0.01
C VAL A 157 5.58 6.42 -0.60
N THR A 158 6.02 5.30 -0.03
CA THR A 158 7.18 4.55 -0.53
C THR A 158 6.87 3.06 -0.57
N PRO A 159 7.20 2.34 -1.67
CA PRO A 159 7.11 0.89 -1.67
C PRO A 159 7.99 0.30 -0.57
N ALA A 160 7.45 -0.63 0.21
CA ALA A 160 8.25 -1.38 1.17
C ALA A 160 9.16 -2.36 0.43
N ALA A 161 10.41 -2.50 0.91
CA ALA A 161 11.33 -3.46 0.34
C ALA A 161 10.77 -4.89 0.51
N VAL A 162 10.42 -5.53 -0.60
CA VAL A 162 10.02 -6.94 -0.59
C VAL A 162 11.29 -7.78 -0.46
N PRO A 163 11.43 -8.63 0.58
CA PRO A 163 12.55 -9.57 0.65
C PRO A 163 12.52 -10.44 -0.59
N VAL A 164 13.51 -10.28 -1.48
CA VAL A 164 13.60 -11.10 -2.68
C VAL A 164 13.77 -12.54 -2.21
N PRO A 165 12.87 -13.47 -2.60
CA PRO A 165 13.04 -14.86 -2.24
C PRO A 165 14.44 -15.32 -2.65
N GLY A 166 15.15 -15.99 -1.74
CA GLY A 166 16.52 -16.48 -1.97
C GLY A 166 16.70 -17.37 -3.22
N ALA A 167 15.61 -17.68 -3.93
CA ALA A 167 15.59 -18.31 -5.23
C ALA A 167 16.37 -17.56 -6.34
N VAL A 168 16.67 -16.26 -6.19
CA VAL A 168 17.61 -15.57 -7.10
C VAL A 168 18.98 -16.27 -7.13
N TRP A 169 19.42 -16.83 -5.99
CA TRP A 169 20.66 -17.61 -5.91
C TRP A 169 20.58 -18.97 -6.59
N LEU A 170 19.38 -19.58 -6.67
CA LEU A 170 19.18 -20.84 -7.38
C LEU A 170 19.39 -20.68 -8.89
N PHE A 171 19.05 -19.52 -9.47
CA PHE A 171 19.36 -19.26 -10.87
C PHE A 171 20.87 -19.22 -11.14
N GLY A 172 21.65 -18.64 -10.22
CA GLY A 172 23.11 -18.62 -10.33
C GLY A 172 23.73 -20.03 -10.32
N SER A 173 23.26 -20.91 -9.43
CA SER A 173 23.79 -22.27 -9.31
C SER A 173 23.32 -23.20 -10.44
N VAL A 174 22.08 -23.09 -10.89
CA VAL A 174 21.56 -23.86 -12.03
C VAL A 174 22.27 -23.46 -13.33
N LEU A 175 22.45 -22.16 -13.58
CA LEU A 175 23.15 -21.70 -14.78
C LEU A 175 24.62 -22.14 -14.78
N ALA A 176 25.31 -22.05 -13.64
CA ALA A 176 26.67 -22.57 -13.49
C ALA A 176 26.74 -24.09 -13.71
N GLY A 177 25.77 -24.85 -13.21
CA GLY A 177 25.64 -26.28 -13.44
C GLY A 177 25.50 -26.64 -14.92
N PHE A 178 24.65 -25.93 -15.67
CA PHE A 178 24.48 -26.14 -17.12
C PHE A 178 25.75 -25.84 -17.93
N VAL A 179 26.51 -24.80 -17.55
CA VAL A 179 27.80 -24.48 -18.20
C VAL A 179 28.85 -25.57 -17.92
N GLY A 180 28.87 -26.12 -16.70
CA GLY A 180 29.77 -27.21 -16.32
C GLY A 180 29.53 -28.53 -17.07
N VAL A 181 28.27 -28.90 -17.29
CA VAL A 181 27.91 -30.17 -17.98
C VAL A 181 28.27 -30.13 -19.47
N LYS A 182 28.25 -28.95 -20.11
CA LYS A 182 28.56 -28.81 -21.55
C LYS A 182 30.04 -29.07 -21.88
N ARG A 183 30.96 -28.98 -20.91
CA ARG A 183 32.40 -29.20 -21.14
C ARG A 183 32.85 -30.66 -21.11
N ARG A 184 31.98 -31.62 -20.76
CA ARG A 184 32.35 -33.04 -20.65
C ARG A 184 32.20 -33.86 -21.94
N LYS A 185 32.08 -33.21 -23.10
CA LYS A 185 32.16 -33.83 -24.42
C LYS A 185 33.31 -33.20 -25.23
N ALA A 186 34.53 -33.50 -24.81
CA ALA A 186 35.76 -33.39 -25.60
C ALA A 186 36.72 -34.46 -25.08
#